data_AF-G9K405-F1
#
_entry.id   AF-G9K405-F1
#
_cell.length_a   1.000
_cell.length_b   1.000
_cell.length_c   1.000
_cell.angle_alpha   90.00
_cell.angle_beta   90.00
_cell.angle_gamma   90.00
#
_symmetry.space_group_name_H-M   'P 1'
#
loop_
_entity.id
_entity.type
_entity.pdbx_description
1 polymer ?
#
loop_
_entity_poly.entity_id
_entity_poly.type
_entity_poly.pdbx_seq_one_letter_code
_entity_poly.pdbx_strand_id
1 'polypeptide(L)'
;KSFVSHCGDLLTEEVIQRLLPPLPCAVDLLIQLSSVLRTYGSTLKTPSVVYKQRLYELLILLPPETYEGNLCALLKELAADLTASDIQVAASAFLLPPFCHRDDLVILSPLP
;
A
#
# COMPACT_ATOMS: atom_id res chain seq x y z
N LYS A 1 -2.64 -4.33 -12.35
CA LYS A 1 -1.88 -5.51 -11.86
C LYS A 1 -0.40 -5.34 -12.23
N SER A 2 0.53 -5.66 -11.32
CA SER A 2 1.99 -5.53 -11.54
C SER A 2 2.56 -6.74 -12.28
N PHE A 3 3.68 -6.53 -12.97
CA PHE A 3 4.50 -7.62 -13.52
C PHE A 3 4.99 -8.55 -12.40
N VAL A 4 5.40 -7.95 -11.28
CA VAL A 4 5.96 -8.66 -10.12
C VAL A 4 4.95 -9.61 -9.47
N SER A 5 3.64 -9.33 -9.56
CA SER A 5 2.60 -10.20 -9.01
C SER A 5 2.20 -11.38 -9.91
N HIS A 6 2.64 -11.40 -11.17
CA HIS A 6 2.38 -12.51 -12.11
C HIS A 6 3.64 -13.31 -12.44
N CYS A 7 4.81 -12.78 -12.08
CA CYS A 7 6.09 -13.39 -12.35
C CYS A 7 6.95 -13.40 -11.08
N GLY A 8 6.43 -14.01 -10.01
CA GLY A 8 7.17 -14.19 -8.76
C GLY A 8 8.51 -14.89 -8.98
N ASP A 9 8.57 -15.81 -9.95
CA ASP A 9 9.81 -16.52 -10.35
C ASP A 9 10.91 -15.60 -10.91
N LEU A 10 10.58 -14.35 -11.30
CA LEU A 10 11.56 -13.34 -11.74
C LEU A 10 12.14 -12.52 -10.58
N LEU A 11 11.57 -12.61 -9.38
CA LEU A 11 12.19 -12.09 -8.16
C LEU A 11 13.23 -13.08 -7.64
N THR A 12 14.28 -13.30 -8.43
CA THR A 12 15.42 -14.10 -7.98
C THR A 12 16.15 -13.38 -6.85
N GLU A 13 16.99 -14.12 -6.13
CA GLU A 13 17.79 -13.57 -5.03
C GLU A 13 18.61 -12.36 -5.50
N GLU A 14 19.17 -12.39 -6.71
CA GLU A 14 19.93 -11.26 -7.27
C GLU A 14 19.07 -10.01 -7.51
N VAL A 15 17.78 -10.18 -7.82
CA VAL A 15 16.84 -9.08 -7.98
C VAL A 15 16.46 -8.52 -6.61
N ILE A 16 16.20 -9.38 -5.64
CA ILE A 16 15.93 -9.00 -4.25
C ILE A 16 17.11 -8.21 -3.68
N GLN A 17 18.34 -8.71 -3.84
CA GLN A 17 19.56 -8.03 -3.39
C GLN A 17 19.74 -6.65 -4.05
N ARG A 18 19.31 -6.47 -5.30
CA ARG A 18 19.32 -5.15 -5.97
C ARG A 18 18.18 -4.23 -5.52
N LEU A 19 17.10 -4.77 -4.95
CA LEU A 19 16.00 -4.00 -4.37
C LEU A 19 16.29 -3.54 -2.93
N LEU A 20 17.17 -4.23 -2.19
CA LEU A 20 17.50 -3.87 -0.81
C LEU A 20 18.05 -2.43 -0.66
N PRO A 21 19.03 -1.96 -1.46
CA PRO A 21 19.56 -0.60 -1.30
C PRO A 21 18.53 0.53 -1.48
N PRO A 22 17.63 0.52 -2.49
CA PRO A 22 16.63 1.57 -2.63
C PRO A 22 15.42 1.43 -1.69
N LEU A 23 15.22 0.28 -1.05
CA LEU A 23 14.03 0.00 -0.24
C LEU A 23 13.84 0.97 0.94
N PRO A 24 14.87 1.29 1.77
CA PRO A 24 14.71 2.24 2.86
C PRO A 24 14.21 3.61 2.39
N CYS A 25 14.77 4.12 1.29
CA CYS A 25 14.36 5.40 0.73
C CYS A 25 12.90 5.39 0.25
N ALA A 26 12.44 4.27 -0.31
CA ALA A 26 11.05 4.12 -0.73
C ALA A 26 10.10 4.10 0.49
N VAL A 27 10.49 3.39 1.55
CA VAL A 27 9.71 3.35 2.79
C VAL A 27 9.69 4.72 3.48
N ASP A 28 10.80 5.44 3.51
CA ASP A 28 10.86 6.80 4.04
C ASP A 28 9.96 7.76 3.28
N LEU A 29 9.94 7.67 1.94
CA LEU A 29 9.05 8.48 1.11
C LEU A 29 7.58 8.17 1.40
N LEU A 30 7.23 6.89 1.61
CA LEU A 30 5.87 6.48 1.99
C LEU A 30 5.45 7.16 3.30
N ILE A 31 6.32 7.13 4.31
CA ILE A 31 6.05 7.73 5.63
C ILE A 31 5.89 9.25 5.53
N GLN A 32 6.66 9.90 4.65
CA GLN A 32 6.57 11.34 4.42
C GLN A 32 5.43 11.74 3.47
N LEU A 33 4.80 10.79 2.79
CA LEU A 33 3.85 11.05 1.71
C LEU A 33 2.63 11.86 2.18
N SER A 34 2.17 11.61 3.41
CA SER A 34 1.09 12.37 4.05
C SER A 34 1.45 13.85 4.20
N SER A 35 2.70 14.16 4.55
CA SER A 35 3.19 15.54 4.63
C SER A 35 3.34 16.17 3.25
N VAL A 36 3.84 15.42 2.28
CA VAL A 36 3.98 15.85 0.87
C VAL A 36 2.61 16.18 0.28
N LEU A 37 1.60 15.33 0.46
CA LEU A 37 0.23 15.57 0.01
C LEU A 37 -0.38 16.83 0.61
N ARG A 38 -0.11 17.10 1.89
CA ARG A 38 -0.56 18.33 2.56
C ARG A 38 0.07 19.58 1.94
N THR A 39 1.33 19.50 1.51
CA THR A 39 2.07 20.65 0.94
C THR A 39 1.69 20.93 -0.51
N TYR A 40 1.53 19.88 -1.33
CA TYR A 40 1.35 20.03 -2.79
C TYR A 40 -0.10 19.83 -3.25
N GLY A 41 -0.98 19.35 -2.38
CA GLY A 41 -2.42 19.26 -2.63
C GLY A 41 -2.85 18.11 -3.54
N SER A 42 -4.01 18.30 -4.18
CA SER A 42 -4.75 17.23 -4.86
C SER A 42 -4.08 16.65 -6.10
N THR A 43 -3.13 17.36 -6.71
CA THR A 43 -2.38 16.91 -7.90
C THR A 43 -1.56 15.65 -7.62
N LEU A 44 -1.14 15.44 -6.37
CA LEU A 44 -0.38 14.28 -5.95
C LEU A 44 -1.24 13.12 -5.43
N LYS A 45 -2.57 13.30 -5.24
CA LYS A 45 -3.43 12.24 -4.68
C LYS A 45 -3.33 10.93 -5.47
N THR A 46 -3.56 10.99 -6.78
CA THR A 46 -3.53 9.80 -7.66
C THR A 46 -2.15 9.12 -7.69
N PRO A 47 -1.03 9.83 -7.96
CA PRO A 47 0.28 9.18 -7.96
C PRO A 47 0.67 8.66 -6.57
N SER A 48 0.22 9.28 -5.47
CA SER A 48 0.43 8.77 -4.11
C SER A 48 -0.26 7.44 -3.85
N VAL A 49 -1.51 7.27 -4.30
CA VAL A 49 -2.23 5.99 -4.17
C VAL A 49 -1.53 4.89 -4.99
N VAL A 50 -1.13 5.21 -6.22
CA VAL A 50 -0.40 4.26 -7.07
C VAL A 50 0.93 3.88 -6.41
N TYR A 51 1.67 4.85 -5.87
CA TYR A 51 2.93 4.60 -5.18
C TYR A 51 2.76 3.67 -3.97
N LYS A 52 1.79 3.98 -3.09
CA LYS A 52 1.43 3.16 -1.91
C LYS A 52 1.15 1.73 -2.32
N GLN A 53 0.26 1.53 -3.29
CA GLN A 53 -0.10 0.21 -3.80
C GLN A 53 1.13 -0.56 -4.31
N ARG A 54 1.97 0.07 -5.14
CA ARG A 54 3.14 -0.60 -5.72
C ARG A 54 4.18 -0.99 -4.67
N LEU A 55 4.39 -0.14 -3.67
CA LEU A 55 5.32 -0.44 -2.59
C LEU A 55 4.80 -1.59 -1.73
N TYR A 56 3.51 -1.61 -1.38
CA TYR A 56 2.91 -2.74 -0.64
C TYR A 56 2.96 -4.05 -1.44
N GLU A 57 2.64 -4.01 -2.73
CA GLU A 57 2.78 -5.18 -3.62
C GLU A 57 4.22 -5.73 -3.64
N LEU A 58 5.22 -4.86 -3.57
CA LEU A 58 6.63 -5.25 -3.53
C LEU A 58 7.03 -5.81 -2.16
N LEU A 59 6.63 -5.15 -1.06
CA LEU A 59 6.94 -5.58 0.30
C LEU A 59 6.41 -6.99 0.61
N ILE A 60 5.23 -7.35 0.10
CA ILE A 60 4.65 -8.70 0.25
C ILE A 60 5.55 -9.80 -0.33
N LEU A 61 6.40 -9.46 -1.29
CA LEU A 61 7.26 -10.40 -2.01
C LEU A 61 8.70 -10.45 -1.45
N LEU A 62 9.02 -9.58 -0.49
CA LEU A 62 10.32 -9.55 0.17
C LEU A 62 10.24 -10.27 1.52
N PRO A 63 11.36 -10.86 2.00
CA PRO A 63 11.45 -11.34 3.36
C PRO A 63 11.18 -10.19 4.36
N PRO A 64 10.35 -10.37 5.39
CA PRO A 64 9.98 -9.29 6.32
C PRO A 64 11.16 -8.72 7.09
N GLU A 65 12.24 -9.49 7.26
CA GLU A 65 13.50 -9.07 7.89
C GLU A 65 14.13 -7.88 7.16
N THR A 66 13.82 -7.71 5.87
CA THR A 66 14.37 -6.64 5.02
C THR A 66 13.80 -5.25 5.34
N TYR A 67 12.65 -5.18 6.01
CA TYR A 67 11.98 -3.92 6.37
C TYR A 67 11.48 -3.88 7.82
N GLU A 68 11.96 -4.80 8.67
CA GLU A 68 11.54 -4.93 10.08
C GLU A 68 11.66 -3.60 10.86
N GLY A 69 12.76 -2.86 10.65
CA GLY A 69 13.00 -1.57 11.30
C GLY A 69 11.93 -0.50 11.00
N ASN A 70 11.18 -0.66 9.90
CA ASN A 70 10.13 0.27 9.48
C ASN A 70 8.71 -0.29 9.67
N LEU A 71 8.56 -1.52 10.16
CA LEU A 71 7.28 -2.22 10.24
C LEU A 71 6.20 -1.41 10.97
N CYS A 72 6.55 -0.79 12.09
CA CYS A 72 5.63 0.03 12.88
C CYS A 72 5.13 1.26 12.09
N ALA A 73 6.00 1.92 11.33
CA ALA A 73 5.63 3.07 10.51
C ALA A 73 4.77 2.65 9.31
N LEU A 74 5.12 1.53 8.67
CA LEU A 74 4.35 0.94 7.58
C LEU A 74 2.93 0.57 8.02
N LEU A 75 2.78 -0.06 9.18
CA LEU A 75 1.47 -0.42 9.74
C LEU A 75 0.63 0.81 10.08
N LYS A 76 1.24 1.89 10.57
CA LYS A 76 0.54 3.17 10.81
C LYS A 76 0.04 3.79 9.53
N GLU A 77 0.86 3.84 8.49
CA GLU A 77 0.44 4.33 7.16
C GLU A 77 -0.66 3.45 6.57
N LEU A 78 -0.53 2.12 6.68
CA LEU A 78 -1.56 1.19 6.21
C LEU A 78 -2.88 1.36 6.97
N ALA A 79 -2.84 1.54 8.28
CA ALA A 79 -4.02 1.80 9.08
C ALA A 79 -4.68 3.13 8.70
N ALA A 80 -3.89 4.18 8.45
CA ALA A 80 -4.40 5.46 7.93
C ALA A 80 -5.05 5.29 6.55
N ASP A 81 -4.45 4.49 5.68
CA ASP A 81 -4.96 4.18 4.34
C ASP A 81 -6.20 3.30 4.34
N LEU A 82 -6.49 2.56 5.42
CA LEU A 82 -7.69 1.75 5.58
C LEU A 82 -8.82 2.49 6.32
N THR A 83 -8.51 3.58 7.03
CA THR A 83 -9.47 4.36 7.83
C THR A 83 -9.80 5.73 7.24
N ALA A 84 -9.08 6.19 6.21
CA ALA A 84 -9.34 7.46 5.54
C ALA A 84 -10.74 7.50 4.90
N SER A 85 -11.50 8.57 5.14
CA SER A 85 -12.90 8.70 4.67
C SER A 85 -13.07 8.68 3.13
N ASP A 86 -12.00 9.00 2.37
CA ASP A 86 -11.95 8.95 0.89
C ASP A 86 -12.09 7.50 0.33
N ILE A 87 -11.98 6.49 1.21
CA ILE A 87 -12.10 5.06 0.89
C ILE A 87 -13.55 4.66 0.56
N GLN A 88 -14.55 5.45 0.98
CA GLN A 88 -15.97 5.23 0.68
C GLN A 88 -16.26 5.15 -0.83
N VAL A 89 -15.42 5.76 -1.68
CA VAL A 89 -15.54 5.72 -3.15
C VAL A 89 -14.88 4.48 -3.77
N ALA A 90 -14.01 3.78 -3.03
CA ALA A 90 -13.22 2.65 -3.52
C ALA A 90 -13.62 1.30 -2.88
N ALA A 91 -14.80 1.20 -2.25
CA ALA A 91 -15.32 -0.06 -1.69
C ALA A 91 -15.29 -1.23 -2.69
N SER A 92 -15.43 -0.96 -3.99
CA SER A 92 -15.34 -1.95 -5.07
C SER A 92 -13.92 -2.45 -5.37
N ALA A 93 -12.88 -1.78 -4.86
CA ALA A 93 -11.48 -2.18 -5.01
C ALA A 93 -10.97 -3.05 -3.84
N PHE A 94 -11.74 -3.13 -2.74
CA PHE A 94 -11.41 -4.04 -1.65
C PHE A 94 -11.71 -5.47 -2.04
N LEU A 95 -10.83 -6.39 -1.68
CA LEU A 95 -11.09 -7.83 -1.78
C LEU A 95 -11.99 -8.32 -0.63
N LEU A 96 -12.27 -7.47 0.37
CA LEU A 96 -13.03 -7.79 1.58
C LEU A 96 -14.53 -8.10 1.35
N PRO A 97 -15.28 -7.43 0.45
CA PRO A 97 -16.71 -7.66 0.27
C PRO A 97 -17.12 -9.15 0.11
N PRO A 98 -16.41 -9.98 -0.68
CA PRO A 98 -16.73 -11.42 -0.75
C PRO A 98 -16.36 -12.24 0.48
N PHE A 99 -15.56 -11.71 1.43
CA PHE A 99 -15.17 -12.39 2.67
C PHE A 99 -15.91 -11.88 3.92
N CYS A 100 -16.67 -10.79 3.81
CA CYS A 100 -17.43 -10.23 4.92
C CYS A 100 -18.74 -10.98 5.16
N HIS A 101 -19.20 -11.01 6.43
CA HIS A 101 -20.56 -11.43 6.74
C HIS A 101 -21.55 -10.41 6.16
N ARG A 102 -22.75 -10.87 5.80
CA ARG A 102 -23.77 -10.06 5.11
C ARG A 102 -24.13 -8.76 5.86
N ASP A 103 -24.07 -8.80 7.18
CA ASP A 103 -24.41 -7.67 8.04
C ASP A 103 -23.27 -6.64 8.13
N ASP A 104 -22.01 -7.07 7.97
CA ASP A 104 -20.84 -6.19 8.01
C ASP A 104 -20.61 -5.44 6.68
N LEU A 105 -21.17 -5.97 5.59
CA LEU A 105 -21.13 -5.34 4.26
C LEU A 105 -21.81 -3.96 4.23
N VAL A 106 -22.78 -3.72 5.12
CA VAL A 106 -23.47 -2.42 5.26
C VAL A 106 -22.52 -1.32 5.74
N ILE A 107 -21.46 -1.68 6.47
CA ILE A 107 -20.45 -0.73 6.96
C ILE A 107 -19.52 -0.30 5.82
N LEU A 108 -19.35 -1.16 4.80
CA LEU A 108 -18.47 -0.93 3.65
C LEU A 108 -19.17 -0.27 2.47
N SER A 109 -20.50 -0.17 2.46
CA SER A 109 -21.22 0.52 1.39
C SER A 109 -21.00 2.03 1.42
N PRO A 110 -20.88 2.69 0.24
CA PRO A 110 -20.83 4.16 0.18
C PRO A 110 -22.09 4.76 0.79
N LEU A 111 -21.95 5.72 1.70
CA LEU A 111 -23.08 6.49 2.24
C LEU A 111 -23.82 7.24 1.10
N PRO A 112 -25.16 7.30 1.09
CA PRO A 112 -25.93 8.09 0.11
C PRO A 112 -25.68 9.59 0.20
#